data_AF-A0A522QFS5-F1
#
_entry.id   AF-A0A522QFS5-F1
#
_cell.length_a   1.000
_cell.length_b   1.000
_cell.length_c   1.000
_cell.angle_alpha   90.00
_cell.angle_beta   90.00
_cell.angle_gamma   90.00
#
_symmetry.space_group_name_H-M   'P 1'
#
loop_
_entity.id
_entity.type
_entity.pdbx_description
1 polymer ?
#
loop_
_entity_poly.entity_id
_entity_poly.type
_entity_poly.pdbx_seq_one_letter_code
_entity_poly.pdbx_strand_id
1 'polypeptide(L)'
;MPFSAMPAGSGTGPADPFPELADILWGERAILERLRQELVEQDPVRRPGRGRRPPHAPTQLQAAVTDLHTVEVLRAAEVEALVAHLGLSPDASLSELADAAPPPWPLLLTEHRAALRALLTELGARARVRQRSLAEFLR
;
A
#
# COMPACT_ATOMS: atom_id res chain seq x y z
N MET A 1 14.53 0.13 -7.47
CA MET A 1 15.66 0.62 -6.67
C MET A 1 15.55 -0.04 -5.29
N PRO A 2 16.52 -0.84 -4.81
CA PRO A 2 16.57 -1.13 -3.38
C PRO A 2 17.04 0.16 -2.69
N PHE A 3 16.20 0.72 -1.81
CA PHE A 3 16.60 1.87 -1.00
C PHE A 3 17.44 1.37 0.17
N SER A 4 18.63 1.97 0.34
CA SER A 4 19.60 1.67 1.39
C SER A 4 19.00 1.72 2.79
N ALA A 5 19.49 0.80 3.63
CA ALA A 5 19.44 0.70 5.08
C ALA A 5 18.61 1.75 5.84
N MET A 6 17.67 1.27 6.67
CA MET A 6 17.09 2.00 7.80
C MET A 6 18.18 2.88 8.43
N PRO A 7 17.96 4.19 8.61
CA PRO A 7 18.82 4.95 9.50
C PRO A 7 18.70 4.28 10.87
N ALA A 8 19.83 3.86 11.44
CA ALA A 8 19.89 3.45 12.83
C ALA A 8 19.50 4.67 13.68
N GLY A 9 18.21 4.78 13.99
CA GLY A 9 17.68 5.81 14.86
C GLY A 9 18.26 5.61 16.24
N SER A 10 19.04 6.58 16.71
CA SER A 10 19.44 6.71 18.11
C SER A 10 18.22 7.07 18.96
N GLY A 11 17.27 6.14 19.08
CA GLY A 11 16.12 6.21 19.97
C GLY A 11 16.56 5.95 21.40
N THR A 12 16.83 7.02 22.15
CA THR A 12 17.14 6.94 23.58
C THR A 12 15.84 7.09 24.36
N GLY A 13 15.09 5.99 24.50
CA GLY A 13 13.79 5.87 25.18
C GLY A 13 13.15 4.51 24.88
N PRO A 14 12.17 4.02 25.66
CA PRO A 14 11.54 2.71 25.42
C PRO A 14 11.09 2.63 23.96
N ALA A 15 11.52 1.56 23.26
CA ALA A 15 11.46 1.33 21.81
C ALA A 15 10.65 2.37 21.02
N ASP A 16 11.35 3.18 20.21
CA ASP A 16 10.75 4.08 19.21
C ASP A 16 9.68 3.31 18.42
N PRO A 17 8.38 3.68 18.47
CA PRO A 17 7.27 2.89 17.90
C PRO A 17 7.00 3.17 16.41
N PHE A 18 7.73 4.11 15.81
CA PHE A 18 7.56 4.47 14.39
C PHE A 18 8.18 3.50 13.36
N PRO A 19 9.27 2.74 13.66
CA PRO A 19 9.82 1.73 12.74
C PRO A 19 8.78 0.68 12.33
N GLU A 20 7.97 0.18 13.26
CA GLU A 20 6.96 -0.84 13.01
C GLU A 20 5.89 -0.33 12.03
N LEU A 21 5.39 0.88 12.24
CA LEU A 21 4.45 1.51 11.31
C LEU A 21 5.09 1.74 9.94
N ALA A 22 6.34 2.19 9.89
CA ALA A 22 7.07 2.41 8.64
C ALA A 22 7.23 1.10 7.84
N ASP A 23 7.58 0.00 8.50
CA ASP A 23 7.71 -1.32 7.88
C ASP A 23 6.37 -1.81 7.30
N ILE A 24 5.28 -1.62 8.04
CA ILE A 24 3.92 -1.95 7.57
C ILE A 24 3.57 -1.12 6.32
N LEU A 25 3.84 0.18 6.31
CA LEU A 25 3.56 1.07 5.17
C LEU A 25 4.39 0.72 3.93
N TRP A 26 5.62 0.25 4.11
CA TRP A 26 6.42 -0.31 3.03
C TRP A 26 5.80 -1.58 2.47
N GLY A 27 5.37 -2.49 3.34
CA GLY A 27 4.69 -3.73 2.96
C GLY A 27 3.42 -3.47 2.15
N GLU A 28 2.56 -2.57 2.65
CA GLU A 28 1.32 -2.15 1.98
C GLU A 28 1.60 -1.58 0.59
N ARG A 29 2.59 -0.70 0.47
CA ARG A 29 3.02 -0.15 -0.81
C ARG A 29 3.49 -1.24 -1.78
N ALA A 30 4.32 -2.18 -1.34
CA ALA A 30 4.81 -3.26 -2.18
C ALA A 30 3.69 -4.18 -2.69
N ILE A 31 2.67 -4.44 -1.86
CA ILE A 31 1.46 -5.18 -2.26
C ILE A 31 0.68 -4.42 -3.33
N LEU A 32 0.44 -3.13 -3.14
CA LEU A 32 -0.28 -2.28 -4.11
C LEU A 32 0.48 -2.17 -5.45
N GLU A 33 1.81 -2.07 -5.41
CA GLU A 33 2.65 -2.06 -6.61
C GLU A 33 2.55 -3.38 -7.37
N ARG A 34 2.54 -4.53 -6.67
CA ARG A 34 2.30 -5.86 -7.28
C ARG A 34 0.92 -5.94 -7.92
N LEU A 35 -0.12 -5.50 -7.21
CA LEU A 35 -1.51 -5.52 -7.70
C LEU A 35 -1.66 -4.65 -8.97
N ARG A 36 -0.98 -3.50 -9.00
CA ARG A 36 -0.94 -2.62 -10.18
C ARG A 36 -0.33 -3.32 -11.38
N GLN A 37 0.77 -4.06 -11.20
CA GLN A 37 1.38 -4.82 -12.30
C GLN A 37 0.47 -5.94 -12.80
N GLU A 38 -0.20 -6.68 -11.91
CA GLU A 38 -1.17 -7.71 -12.31
C GLU A 38 -2.32 -7.13 -13.14
N LEU A 39 -2.83 -5.95 -12.78
CA LEU A 39 -3.86 -5.27 -13.59
C LEU A 39 -3.33 -4.77 -14.93
N VAL A 40 -2.09 -4.28 -14.98
CA VAL A 40 -1.40 -3.86 -16.22
C VAL A 40 -1.21 -5.03 -17.19
N GLU A 41 -0.88 -6.22 -16.69
CA GLU A 41 -0.72 -7.44 -17.49
C GLU A 41 -2.05 -8.00 -18.01
N GLN A 42 -3.14 -7.75 -17.30
CA GLN A 42 -4.48 -8.24 -17.65
C GLN A 42 -5.29 -7.27 -18.53
N ASP A 43 -4.71 -6.14 -18.93
CA ASP A 43 -5.35 -5.17 -19.82
C ASP A 43 -5.49 -5.77 -21.24
N PRO A 44 -6.72 -6.02 -21.72
CA PRO A 44 -6.95 -6.65 -23.02
C PRO A 44 -6.46 -5.78 -24.19
N VAL A 45 -6.38 -4.46 -24.01
CA VAL A 45 -5.88 -3.52 -25.02
C VAL A 45 -4.36 -3.65 -25.20
N ARG A 46 -3.63 -4.05 -24.15
CA ARG A 46 -2.18 -4.28 -24.20
C ARG A 46 -1.80 -5.66 -24.77
N ARG A 47 -2.76 -6.54 -25.03
CA ARG A 47 -2.51 -7.89 -25.58
C ARG A 47 -3.38 -8.23 -26.80
N PRO A 48 -3.07 -7.68 -27.99
CA PRO A 48 -3.56 -8.25 -29.23
C PRO A 48 -2.81 -9.57 -29.49
N GLY A 49 -3.30 -10.69 -28.92
CA GLY A 49 -2.69 -12.00 -29.14
C GLY A 49 -3.03 -13.06 -28.09
N ARG A 50 -3.60 -14.18 -28.55
CA ARG A 50 -3.91 -15.39 -27.78
C ARG A 50 -2.64 -16.15 -27.33
N GLY A 51 -1.85 -15.60 -26.42
CA GLY A 51 -0.88 -16.37 -25.63
C GLY A 51 -1.51 -16.83 -24.32
N ARG A 52 -2.30 -17.91 -24.32
CA ARG A 52 -3.00 -18.42 -23.11
C ARG A 52 -2.08 -18.44 -21.89
N ARG A 53 -2.37 -17.61 -20.88
CA ARG A 53 -1.72 -17.67 -19.55
C ARG A 53 -2.27 -18.91 -18.81
N PRO A 54 -1.48 -19.60 -17.99
CA PRO A 54 -1.94 -20.76 -17.22
C PRO A 54 -3.17 -20.44 -16.35
N PRO A 55 -3.98 -21.45 -16.00
CA PRO A 55 -5.29 -21.33 -15.34
C PRO A 55 -5.27 -20.76 -13.89
N HIS A 56 -4.17 -20.17 -13.43
CA HIS A 56 -3.97 -19.71 -12.04
C HIS A 56 -3.82 -18.17 -11.91
N ALA A 57 -4.07 -17.41 -12.98
CA ALA A 57 -4.04 -15.94 -12.95
C ALA A 57 -5.06 -15.26 -11.99
N PRO A 58 -6.24 -15.84 -11.68
CA PRO A 58 -7.13 -15.32 -10.63
C PRO A 58 -6.54 -15.43 -9.22
N THR A 59 -5.66 -16.41 -8.98
CA THR A 59 -5.10 -16.68 -7.66
C THR A 59 -4.13 -15.58 -7.20
N GLN A 60 -3.36 -14.99 -8.11
CA GLN A 60 -2.36 -13.97 -7.74
C GLN A 60 -3.00 -12.61 -7.39
N LEU A 61 -4.01 -12.19 -8.16
CA LEU A 61 -4.79 -11.00 -7.83
C LEU A 61 -5.56 -11.19 -6.52
N GLN A 62 -6.22 -12.33 -6.36
CA GLN A 62 -6.95 -12.64 -5.13
C GLN A 62 -6.01 -12.72 -3.92
N ALA A 63 -4.84 -13.35 -4.06
CA ALA A 63 -3.82 -13.38 -3.02
C ALA A 63 -3.35 -11.97 -2.65
N ALA A 64 -3.05 -11.12 -3.64
CA ALA A 64 -2.64 -9.74 -3.37
C ALA A 64 -3.73 -8.91 -2.66
N VAL A 65 -5.01 -9.13 -2.96
CA VAL A 65 -6.13 -8.50 -2.25
C VAL A 65 -6.22 -9.02 -0.81
N THR A 66 -6.06 -10.32 -0.59
CA THR A 66 -6.02 -10.91 0.76
C THR A 66 -4.84 -10.39 1.58
N ASP A 67 -3.65 -10.29 0.97
CA ASP A 67 -2.46 -9.72 1.59
C ASP A 67 -2.70 -8.24 1.96
N LEU A 68 -3.35 -7.48 1.07
CA LEU A 68 -3.68 -6.08 1.30
C LEU A 68 -4.60 -5.91 2.51
N HIS A 69 -5.67 -6.69 2.60
CA HIS A 69 -6.54 -6.66 3.77
C HIS A 69 -5.82 -7.04 5.07
N THR A 70 -4.90 -8.00 5.00
CA THR A 70 -4.12 -8.43 6.16
C THR A 70 -3.22 -7.30 6.66
N VAL A 71 -2.49 -6.64 5.75
CA VAL A 71 -1.61 -5.52 6.13
C VAL A 71 -2.38 -4.28 6.56
N GLU A 72 -3.58 -4.04 6.02
CA GLU A 72 -4.47 -2.95 6.45
C GLU A 72 -4.94 -3.12 7.90
N VAL A 73 -5.26 -4.35 8.32
CA VAL A 73 -5.63 -4.65 9.72
C VAL A 73 -4.44 -4.44 10.65
N LEU A 74 -3.24 -4.91 10.27
CA LEU A 74 -2.03 -4.67 11.04
C LEU A 74 -1.72 -3.17 11.14
N ARG A 75 -1.86 -2.42 10.03
CA ARG A 75 -1.68 -0.97 10.02
C ARG A 75 -2.66 -0.27 10.95
N ALA A 76 -3.93 -0.69 10.95
CA ALA A 76 -4.94 -0.10 11.82
C ALA A 76 -4.58 -0.30 13.31
N ALA A 77 -4.19 -1.52 13.69
CA ALA A 77 -3.76 -1.82 15.06
C ALA A 77 -2.51 -1.01 15.47
N GLU A 78 -1.53 -0.88 14.58
CA GLU A 78 -0.31 -0.12 14.86
C GLU A 78 -0.59 1.38 14.96
N VAL A 79 -1.44 1.92 14.09
CA VAL A 79 -1.90 3.31 14.16
C VAL A 79 -2.63 3.57 15.48
N GLU A 80 -3.52 2.69 15.92
CA GLU A 80 -4.21 2.83 17.21
C GLU A 80 -3.21 2.88 18.38
N ALA A 81 -2.21 1.99 18.39
CA ALA A 81 -1.17 1.99 19.41
C ALA A 81 -0.35 3.29 19.42
N LEU A 82 0.03 3.76 18.23
CA LEU A 82 0.83 4.97 18.06
C LEU A 82 0.07 6.24 18.42
N VAL A 83 -1.21 6.33 18.04
CA VAL A 83 -2.12 7.41 18.44
C VAL A 83 -2.26 7.48 19.95
N ALA A 84 -2.45 6.34 20.62
CA ALA A 84 -2.52 6.27 22.08
C ALA A 84 -1.19 6.71 22.72
N HIS A 85 -0.06 6.28 22.16
CA HIS A 85 1.28 6.68 22.63
C HIS A 85 1.52 8.20 22.50
N LEU A 86 1.06 8.81 21.42
CA LEU A 86 1.22 10.24 21.14
C LEU A 86 0.13 11.13 21.78
N GLY A 87 -0.89 10.52 22.40
CA GLY A 87 -2.02 11.26 22.99
C GLY A 87 -2.91 11.96 21.95
N LEU A 88 -3.01 11.42 20.74
CA LEU A 88 -3.83 11.96 19.66
C LEU A 88 -5.25 11.39 19.69
N SER A 89 -6.13 11.94 18.84
CA SER A 89 -7.47 11.38 18.61
C SER A 89 -7.40 9.96 18.02
N PRO A 90 -8.25 9.00 18.42
CA PRO A 90 -8.32 7.65 17.82
C PRO A 90 -8.55 7.68 16.30
N ASP A 91 -9.18 8.74 15.79
CA ASP A 91 -9.43 8.94 14.36
C ASP A 91 -8.31 9.73 13.66
N ALA A 92 -7.16 9.95 14.32
CA ALA A 92 -6.05 10.69 13.75
C ALA A 92 -5.54 10.03 12.47
N SER A 93 -5.41 10.85 11.45
CA SER A 93 -4.92 10.45 10.15
C SER A 93 -3.41 10.24 10.15
N LEU A 94 -2.93 9.51 9.15
CA LEU A 94 -1.49 9.38 8.87
C LEU A 94 -0.76 10.72 8.66
N SER A 95 -1.49 11.79 8.31
CA SER A 95 -0.93 13.15 8.23
C SER A 95 -0.69 13.72 9.61
N GLU A 96 -1.67 13.61 10.50
CA GLU A 96 -1.56 14.09 11.89
C GLU A 96 -0.50 13.30 12.67
N LEU A 97 -0.36 12.00 12.39
CA LEU A 97 0.75 11.20 12.91
C LEU A 97 2.11 11.72 12.43
N ALA A 98 2.24 12.07 11.15
CA ALA A 98 3.48 12.64 10.62
C ALA A 98 3.81 14.00 11.26
N ASP A 99 2.80 14.84 11.49
CA ASP A 99 2.97 16.15 12.12
C ASP A 99 3.40 16.04 13.60
N ALA A 100 2.93 15.01 14.30
CA ALA A 100 3.27 14.75 15.70
C ALA A 100 4.57 13.96 15.89
N ALA A 101 5.12 13.38 14.81
CA ALA A 101 6.27 12.50 14.91
C ALA A 101 7.59 13.26 15.10
N PRO A 102 8.54 12.73 15.90
CA PRO A 102 9.89 13.27 15.94
C PRO A 102 10.66 12.91 14.66
N PRO A 103 11.70 13.69 14.27
CA PRO A 103 12.59 13.29 13.18
C PRO A 103 13.19 11.88 13.41
N PRO A 104 13.34 11.05 12.35
CA PRO A 104 13.18 11.36 10.93
C PRO A 104 11.77 11.11 10.35
N TRP A 105 10.82 10.70 11.19
CA TRP A 105 9.56 10.09 10.77
C TRP A 105 8.58 11.00 9.99
N PRO A 106 8.47 12.32 10.22
CA PRO A 106 7.54 13.17 9.49
C PRO A 106 7.69 13.08 7.97
N LEU A 107 8.94 13.11 7.49
CA LEU A 107 9.24 13.03 6.06
C LEU A 107 8.86 11.66 5.50
N LEU A 108 9.29 10.59 6.18
CA LEU A 108 9.05 9.22 5.75
C LEU A 108 7.55 8.91 5.68
N LEU A 109 6.78 9.23 6.73
CA LEU A 109 5.33 9.00 6.77
C LEU A 109 4.60 9.81 5.69
N THR A 110 5.04 11.04 5.43
CA THR A 110 4.51 11.88 4.35
C THR A 110 4.75 11.26 2.97
N GLU A 111 5.96 10.76 2.72
CA GLU A 111 6.32 10.09 1.46
C GLU A 111 5.50 8.80 1.25
N HIS A 112 5.35 7.99 2.28
CA HIS A 112 4.50 6.80 2.24
C HIS A 112 3.06 7.14 1.90
N ARG A 113 2.47 8.09 2.63
CA ARG A 113 1.09 8.55 2.39
C ARG A 113 0.91 9.03 0.95
N ALA A 114 1.85 9.79 0.40
CA ALA A 114 1.78 10.25 -0.97
C ALA A 114 1.81 9.09 -1.97
N ALA A 115 2.73 8.14 -1.79
CA ALA A 115 2.87 6.97 -2.65
C ALA A 115 1.61 6.07 -2.63
N LEU A 116 1.08 5.77 -1.44
CA LEU A 116 -0.14 4.97 -1.27
C LEU A 116 -1.34 5.62 -1.95
N ARG A 117 -1.55 6.93 -1.77
CA ARG A 117 -2.64 7.67 -2.43
C ARG A 117 -2.54 7.64 -3.95
N ALA A 118 -1.32 7.78 -4.49
CA ALA A 118 -1.08 7.70 -5.93
C ALA A 118 -1.43 6.30 -6.47
N LEU A 119 -0.96 5.23 -5.79
CA LEU A 119 -1.22 3.84 -6.18
C LEU A 119 -2.72 3.51 -6.12
N LEU A 120 -3.41 3.85 -5.04
CA LEU A 120 -4.86 3.61 -4.90
C LEU A 120 -5.66 4.34 -5.98
N THR A 121 -5.29 5.58 -6.32
CA THR A 121 -5.92 6.35 -7.40
C THR A 121 -5.75 5.68 -8.75
N GLU A 122 -4.51 5.25 -9.07
CA GLU A 122 -4.21 4.55 -10.32
C GLU A 122 -4.95 3.21 -10.42
N LEU A 123 -4.93 2.42 -9.34
CA LEU A 123 -5.63 1.13 -9.25
C LEU A 123 -7.13 1.27 -9.47
N GLY A 124 -7.78 2.24 -8.83
CA GLY A 124 -9.19 2.51 -9.02
C GLY A 124 -9.53 2.91 -10.46
N ALA A 125 -8.68 3.71 -11.10
CA ALA A 125 -8.85 4.06 -12.52
C ALA A 125 -8.73 2.83 -13.44
N ARG A 126 -7.72 1.98 -13.22
CA ARG A 126 -7.50 0.75 -14.00
C ARG A 126 -8.63 -0.25 -13.87
N ALA A 127 -9.12 -0.47 -12.64
CA ALA A 127 -10.25 -1.38 -12.39
C ALA A 127 -11.51 -0.94 -13.16
N ARG A 128 -11.81 0.37 -13.18
CA ARG A 128 -12.95 0.92 -13.95
C ARG A 128 -12.80 0.72 -15.45
N VAL A 129 -11.61 0.96 -16.01
CA VAL A 129 -11.35 0.74 -17.45
C VAL A 129 -11.56 -0.73 -17.81
N ARG A 130 -11.01 -1.66 -17.02
CA ARG A 130 -11.17 -3.10 -17.23
C ARG A 130 -12.63 -3.54 -17.23
N GLN A 131 -13.42 -3.06 -16.27
CA GLN A 131 -14.85 -3.38 -16.18
C GLN A 131 -15.61 -2.92 -17.44
N ARG A 132 -15.28 -1.74 -17.98
CA ARG A 132 -15.88 -1.21 -19.20
C ARG A 132 -15.54 -2.08 -20.42
N SER A 133 -14.27 -2.43 -20.63
CA SER A 133 -13.86 -3.27 -21.76
C SER A 133 -14.50 -4.66 -21.73
N LEU A 134 -14.68 -5.26 -20.55
CA LEU A 134 -15.38 -6.53 -20.40
C LEU A 134 -16.87 -6.40 -20.78
N ALA A 135 -17.53 -5.33 -20.35
CA ALA A 135 -18.93 -5.08 -20.69
C ALA A 135 -19.13 -4.80 -22.18
N GLU A 136 -18.15 -4.20 -22.87
CA GLU A 136 -18.18 -4.01 -24.32
C GLU A 136 -17.95 -5.31 -25.09
N PHE A 137 -17.03 -6.17 -24.64
CA PHE A 137 -16.75 -7.45 -25.30
C PHE A 137 -17.91 -8.45 -25.23
N LEU A 138 -18.82 -8.31 -24.26
CA LEU A 138 -19.96 -9.20 -24.04
C LEU A 138 -21.26 -8.74 -24.75
N ARG A 139 -21.24 -7.61 -25.48
CA ARG A 139 -22.37 -7.16 -26.31
C ARG A 139 -22.22 -7.65 -27.73
#